data_AF-A0A943SSH9-F1
#
_entry.id   AF-A0A943SSH9-F1
#
_cell.length_a   1.000
_cell.length_b   1.000
_cell.length_c   1.000
_cell.angle_alpha   90.00
_cell.angle_beta   90.00
_cell.angle_gamma   90.00
#
_symmetry.space_group_name_H-M   'P 1'
#
loop_
_entity.id
_entity.type
_entity.pdbx_description
1 polymer ?
#
loop_
_entity_poly.entity_id
_entity_poly.type
_entity_poly.pdbx_seq_one_letter_code
_entity_poly.pdbx_strand_id
1 'polypeptide(L)'
;MKTINELEELMIKHGLVIRAIKPYHIDVFEVRHKDKYPDSEEYYDERLKRNMIRRKVEHGKIANKFVIQKEETTSSTVQFYKPTFFDSIEEAIDSLSIDK
;
A
#
# COMPACT_ATOMS: atom_id res chain seq x y z
N MET A 1 -20.84 7.66 -10.94
CA MET A 1 -20.41 8.32 -9.70
C MET A 1 -21.37 8.03 -8.57
N LYS A 2 -20.98 7.14 -7.66
CA LYS A 2 -21.68 6.94 -6.38
C LYS A 2 -21.51 8.17 -5.50
N THR A 3 -22.45 8.40 -4.59
CA THR A 3 -22.29 9.37 -3.51
C THR A 3 -21.30 8.85 -2.46
N ILE A 4 -20.76 9.75 -1.63
CA ILE A 4 -19.89 9.38 -0.51
C ILE A 4 -20.62 8.42 0.45
N ASN A 5 -21.91 8.67 0.73
CA ASN A 5 -22.70 7.82 1.62
C ASN A 5 -22.83 6.38 1.10
N GLU A 6 -23.10 6.20 -0.20
CA GLU A 6 -23.17 4.86 -0.81
C GLU A 6 -21.82 4.14 -0.77
N LEU A 7 -20.72 4.88 -0.90
CA LEU A 7 -19.38 4.32 -0.74
C LEU A 7 -19.12 3.87 0.69
N GLU A 8 -19.46 4.69 1.68
CA GLU A 8 -19.32 4.36 3.09
C GLU A 8 -20.08 3.07 3.44
N GLU A 9 -21.33 2.94 2.98
CA GLU A 9 -22.13 1.73 3.17
C GLU A 9 -21.47 0.50 2.54
N LEU A 10 -20.96 0.60 1.31
CA LEU A 10 -20.27 -0.51 0.63
C LEU A 10 -18.98 -0.89 1.36
N MET A 11 -18.18 0.10 1.77
CA MET A 11 -16.94 -0.11 2.50
C MET A 11 -17.18 -0.83 3.81
N ILE A 12 -18.17 -0.39 4.59
CA ILE A 12 -18.54 -1.01 5.87
C ILE A 12 -19.08 -2.43 5.64
N LYS A 13 -20.03 -2.60 4.71
CA LYS A 13 -20.71 -3.87 4.47
C LYS A 13 -19.76 -4.97 3.98
N HIS A 14 -18.79 -4.61 3.13
CA HIS A 14 -17.91 -5.58 2.48
C HIS A 14 -16.47 -5.56 3.00
N GLY A 15 -16.15 -4.70 3.98
CA GLY A 15 -14.80 -4.54 4.51
C GLY A 15 -13.83 -3.99 3.46
N LEU A 16 -14.27 -3.02 2.65
CA LEU A 16 -13.42 -2.45 1.60
C LEU A 16 -12.55 -1.31 2.15
N VAL A 17 -11.30 -1.29 1.72
CA VAL A 17 -10.30 -0.28 2.03
C VAL A 17 -9.81 0.33 0.73
N ILE A 18 -9.96 1.64 0.57
CA ILE A 18 -9.29 2.38 -0.50
C ILE A 18 -7.95 2.86 0.05
N ARG A 19 -6.87 2.42 -0.58
CA ARG A 19 -5.51 2.78 -0.17
C ARG A 19 -4.82 3.60 -1.25
N ALA A 20 -4.28 4.74 -0.86
CA ALA A 20 -3.35 5.51 -1.70
C ALA A 20 -1.96 4.87 -1.68
N ILE A 21 -1.36 4.72 -2.86
CA ILE A 21 -0.01 4.21 -3.06
C ILE A 21 0.92 5.42 -3.24
N LYS A 22 1.79 5.61 -2.25
CA LYS A 22 2.83 6.64 -2.32
C LYS A 22 3.75 6.36 -3.52
N PRO A 23 4.46 7.37 -4.04
CA PRO A 23 5.41 7.13 -5.14
C PRO A 23 6.53 6.18 -4.73
N TYR A 24 6.90 6.18 -3.45
CA TYR A 24 7.92 5.31 -2.88
C TYR A 24 7.59 4.87 -1.46
N HIS A 25 8.31 3.87 -0.98
CA HIS A 25 8.42 3.53 0.44
C HIS A 25 9.88 3.53 0.88
N ILE A 26 10.09 3.45 2.19
CA ILE A 26 11.41 3.32 2.79
C ILE A 26 11.52 1.92 3.37
N ASP A 27 12.44 1.13 2.83
CA ASP A 27 12.86 -0.10 3.47
C ASP A 27 13.88 0.22 4.55
N VAL A 28 13.81 -0.50 5.67
CA VAL A 28 14.74 -0.37 6.80
C VAL A 28 15.32 -1.75 7.11
N PHE A 29 16.65 -1.84 7.16
CA PHE A 29 17.37 -3.07 7.48
C PHE A 29 18.49 -2.80 8.49
N GLU A 30 19.02 -3.86 9.08
CA GLU A 30 20.22 -3.77 9.93
C GLU A 30 21.47 -3.44 9.10
N VAL A 31 22.41 -2.69 9.69
CA VAL A 31 23.63 -2.22 9.02
C VAL A 31 24.49 -3.33 8.40
N ARG A 32 24.45 -4.54 8.96
CA ARG A 32 25.17 -5.72 8.41
C ARG A 32 24.72 -6.12 7.00
N HIS A 33 23.60 -5.60 6.51
CA HIS A 33 23.12 -5.85 5.15
C HIS A 33 23.55 -4.79 4.13
N LYS A 34 24.47 -3.87 4.48
CA LYS A 34 24.95 -2.81 3.59
C LYS A 34 25.48 -3.33 2.26
N ASP A 35 26.18 -4.47 2.28
CA ASP A 35 26.69 -5.11 1.05
C ASP A 35 25.59 -5.56 0.09
N LYS A 36 24.38 -5.83 0.59
CA LYS A 36 23.21 -6.19 -0.24
C LYS A 36 22.47 -4.97 -0.79
N TYR A 37 22.65 -3.80 -0.16
CA TYR A 37 21.94 -2.56 -0.46
C TYR A 37 22.95 -1.40 -0.51
N PRO A 38 23.84 -1.36 -1.51
CA PRO A 38 24.93 -0.39 -1.58
C PRO A 38 24.45 1.06 -1.75
N ASP A 39 23.21 1.26 -2.19
CA ASP A 39 22.52 2.53 -2.35
C ASP A 39 21.83 3.04 -1.05
N SER A 40 21.96 2.29 0.05
CA SER A 40 21.32 2.63 1.32
C SER A 40 22.08 3.69 2.13
N GLU A 41 21.33 4.49 2.88
CA GLU A 41 21.84 5.45 3.85
C GLU A 41 21.90 4.82 5.24
N GLU A 42 23.06 4.91 5.90
CA GLU A 42 23.20 4.51 7.30
C GLU A 42 22.68 5.60 8.24
N TYR A 43 21.93 5.20 9.26
CA TYR A 43 21.42 6.10 10.29
C TYR A 43 21.35 5.38 11.64
N TYR A 44 21.43 6.13 12.74
CA TYR A 44 21.20 5.57 14.07
C TYR A 44 19.70 5.61 14.39
N ASP A 45 19.10 4.44 14.65
CA ASP A 45 17.69 4.34 15.02
C ASP A 45 17.53 4.47 16.54
N GLU A 46 16.96 5.59 16.99
CA GLU A 46 16.81 5.89 18.42
C GLU A 46 15.89 4.91 19.16
N ARG A 47 14.93 4.28 18.48
CA ARG A 47 14.01 3.31 19.10
C ARG A 47 14.71 1.98 19.32
N LEU A 48 15.52 1.55 18.35
CA LEU A 48 16.23 0.27 18.39
C LEU A 48 17.64 0.37 18.99
N LYS A 49 18.11 1.60 19.27
CA LYS A 49 19.43 1.91 19.84
C LYS A 49 20.58 1.24 19.08
N ARG A 50 20.52 1.29 17.74
CA ARG A 50 21.52 0.68 16.86
C ARG A 50 21.56 1.34 15.49
N ASN A 51 22.70 1.20 14.81
CA ASN A 51 22.84 1.61 13.42
C ASN A 51 22.00 0.70 12.51
N MET A 52 21.22 1.35 11.65
CA MET A 52 20.36 0.75 10.64
C MET A 52 20.72 1.36 9.29
N ILE A 53 20.26 0.72 8.23
CA ILE A 53 20.29 1.28 6.89
C ILE A 53 18.87 1.47 6.40
N ARG A 54 18.66 2.53 5.62
CA ARG A 54 17.39 2.80 4.94
C ARG A 54 17.63 3.02 3.46
N ARG A 55 16.70 2.58 2.63
CA ARG A 55 16.74 2.88 1.19
C ARG A 55 15.36 3.27 0.69
N LYS A 56 15.34 4.16 -0.29
CA LYS A 56 14.12 4.56 -0.98
C LYS A 56 13.82 3.56 -2.08
N VAL A 57 12.63 2.98 -2.06
CA VAL A 57 12.17 2.04 -3.10
C VAL A 57 10.98 2.64 -3.82
N GLU A 58 11.19 2.96 -5.09
CA GLU A 58 10.14 3.48 -5.97
C GLU A 58 9.15 2.36 -6.31
N HIS A 59 7.85 2.69 -6.32
CA HIS A 59 6.78 1.75 -6.65
C HIS A 59 6.60 1.56 -8.18
N GLY A 60 7.35 2.28 -9.01
CA GLY A 60 7.30 2.14 -10.46
C GLY A 60 5.90 2.45 -11.02
N LYS A 61 5.34 1.52 -11.81
CA LYS A 61 4.06 1.73 -12.52
C LYS A 61 2.83 1.89 -11.63
N ILE A 62 2.91 1.52 -10.35
CA ILE A 62 1.79 1.63 -9.39
C ILE A 62 1.92 2.84 -8.46
N ALA A 63 2.96 3.67 -8.63
CA ALA A 63 3.14 4.91 -7.89
C ALA A 63 1.98 5.89 -8.12
N ASN A 64 1.59 6.63 -7.07
CA ASN A 64 0.56 7.67 -7.10
C ASN A 64 -0.84 7.17 -7.53
N LYS A 65 -1.10 5.87 -7.40
CA LYS A 65 -2.40 5.25 -7.71
C LYS A 65 -3.17 4.88 -6.45
N PHE A 66 -4.44 4.56 -6.63
CA PHE A 66 -5.30 3.99 -5.61
C PHE A 66 -5.47 2.49 -5.85
N VAL A 67 -5.64 1.72 -4.79
CA VAL A 67 -6.01 0.30 -4.85
C VAL A 67 -7.16 0.07 -3.90
N ILE A 68 -8.13 -0.75 -4.32
CA ILE A 68 -9.18 -1.26 -3.44
C ILE A 68 -8.72 -2.59 -2.91
N GLN A 69 -8.78 -2.74 -1.59
CA GLN A 69 -8.52 -3.99 -0.93
C GLN A 69 -9.74 -4.41 -0.12
N LYS A 70 -10.04 -5.70 -0.13
CA LYS A 70 -10.99 -6.27 0.82
C LYS A 70 -10.20 -6.74 2.05
N GLU A 71 -10.63 -6.31 3.23
CA GLU A 71 -10.11 -6.81 4.49
C GLU A 71 -10.58 -8.26 4.65
N GLU A 72 -9.72 -9.19 4.25
CA GLU A 72 -9.84 -10.58 4.65
C GLU A 72 -8.75 -10.81 5.71
N THR A 73 -9.08 -11.52 6.80
CA THR A 73 -8.19 -11.78 7.96
C THR A 73 -6.98 -12.66 7.63
N THR A 74 -6.58 -12.70 6.37
CA THR A 74 -5.55 -13.55 5.81
C THR A 74 -4.28 -12.74 5.64
N SER A 75 -3.16 -13.32 6.11
CA SER A 75 -1.85 -12.68 6.06
C SER A 75 -1.51 -12.20 4.64
N SER A 76 -0.67 -11.16 4.53
CA SER A 76 -0.16 -10.57 3.28
C SER A 76 0.49 -11.56 2.30
N THR A 77 0.72 -12.79 2.75
CA THR A 77 1.26 -13.92 1.98
C THR A 77 0.26 -14.57 1.01
N VAL A 78 -1.06 -14.37 1.20
CA VAL A 78 -2.09 -14.99 0.35
C VAL A 78 -2.87 -13.91 -0.39
N GLN A 79 -2.60 -13.74 -1.68
CA GLN A 79 -3.39 -12.88 -2.55
C GLN A 79 -4.59 -13.64 -3.12
N PHE A 80 -5.78 -13.34 -2.64
CA PHE A 80 -7.03 -13.93 -3.12
C PHE A 80 -7.49 -13.33 -4.47
N TYR A 81 -6.99 -12.15 -4.83
CA TYR A 81 -7.28 -11.47 -6.08
C TYR A 81 -6.08 -10.66 -6.56
N LYS A 82 -6.02 -10.43 -7.87
CA LYS A 82 -5.04 -9.53 -8.48
C LYS A 82 -5.50 -8.09 -8.22
N PRO A 83 -4.69 -7.24 -7.55
CA PRO A 83 -5.08 -5.86 -7.28
C PRO A 83 -5.20 -5.06 -8.57
N THR A 84 -6.30 -4.30 -8.68
CA THR A 84 -6.51 -3.28 -9.72
C THR A 84 -6.11 -1.92 -9.18
N PHE A 85 -5.42 -1.13 -10.00
CA PHE A 85 -4.92 0.18 -9.63
C PHE A 85 -5.61 1.27 -10.43
N PHE A 86 -6.01 2.34 -9.76
CA PHE A 86 -6.82 3.42 -10.29
C PHE A 86 -6.06 4.74 -10.21
N ASP A 87 -6.25 5.63 -11.19
CA ASP A 87 -5.61 6.94 -11.21
C ASP A 87 -6.31 7.97 -10.33
N SER A 88 -7.56 7.72 -9.95
CA SER A 88 -8.31 8.58 -9.03
C SER A 88 -9.22 7.79 -8.08
N ILE A 89 -9.70 8.48 -7.04
CA ILE A 89 -10.68 7.91 -6.10
C ILE A 89 -12.00 7.65 -6.83
N GLU A 90 -12.40 8.55 -7.73
CA GLU A 90 -13.64 8.42 -8.52
C GLU A 90 -13.63 7.16 -9.38
N GLU A 91 -12.52 6.87 -10.06
CA GLU A 91 -12.36 5.65 -10.87
C GLU A 91 -12.44 4.39 -10.00
N ALA A 92 -11.80 4.42 -8.82
CA ALA A 92 -11.88 3.33 -7.86
C ALA A 92 -13.34 3.09 -7.44
N ILE A 93 -14.08 4.14 -7.08
CA ILE A 93 -15.48 4.06 -6.67
C ILE A 93 -16.39 3.52 -7.78
N ASP A 94 -16.21 4.00 -9.01
CA ASP A 94 -17.02 3.56 -10.15
C ASP A 94 -16.77 2.08 -10.51
N SER A 95 -15.62 1.52 -10.15
CA SER A 95 -15.33 0.09 -10.31
C SER A 95 -16.14 -0.82 -9.38
N LEU A 96 -16.68 -0.30 -8.27
CA LEU A 96 -17.48 -1.04 -7.30
C LEU A 96 -18.92 -1.21 -7.82
N SER A 97 -19.09 -2.08 -8.81
CA SER A 97 -20.41 -2.50 -9.29
C SER A 97 -21.06 -3.40 -8.23
N ILE A 98 -22.30 -3.08 -7.84
CA ILE A 98 -23.12 -3.99 -7.04
C ILE A 98 -23.59 -5.07 -8.01
N ASP A 99 -23.08 -6.29 -7.88
CA ASP A 99 -23.79 -7.44 -8.44
C ASP A 99 -25.20 -7.42 -7.87
N LYS A 100 -26.19 -7.22 -8.75
CA LYS A 100 -27.62 -7.26 -8.42
C LYS A 100 -28.05 -8.66 -7.97
#